data_AF-A0A2H9MWQ5-F1
#
_entry.id   AF-A0A2H9MWQ5-F1
#
_cell.length_a   1.000
_cell.length_b   1.000
_cell.length_c   1.000
_cell.angle_alpha   90.00
_cell.angle_beta   90.00
_cell.angle_gamma   90.00
#
_symmetry.space_group_name_H-M   'P 1'
#
loop_
_entity.id
_entity.type
_entity.pdbx_description
1 polymer ?
#
loop_
_entity_poly.entity_id
_entity_poly.type
_entity_poly.pdbx_seq_one_letter_code
_entity_poly.pdbx_strand_id
1 'polypeptide(L)' 'KSMETMFQIGQMLPSFMNWGAYKTTVSSNGRISIPEAERNALGLGEGDLVQVIVLPIAKKSKNREVKQ' A
#
# COMPACT_ATOMS: atom_id res chain seq x y z
N LYS A 1 11.32 -9.75 -12.49
CA LYS A 1 10.86 -9.31 -11.14
C LYS A 1 9.74 -8.26 -11.19
N SER A 2 9.94 -7.05 -11.73
CA SER A 2 8.87 -6.01 -11.79
C SER A 2 7.74 -6.31 -12.79
N MET A 3 8.04 -7.03 -13.88
CA MET A 3 7.05 -7.39 -14.90
C MET A 3 6.12 -8.53 -14.47
N GLU A 4 6.63 -9.48 -13.67
CA GLU A 4 5.83 -10.55 -13.04
C GLU A 4 4.87 -9.97 -11.98
N THR A 5 5.32 -8.99 -11.20
CA THR A 5 4.47 -8.28 -10.23
C THR A 5 3.35 -7.51 -10.93
N MET A 6 3.63 -6.81 -12.04
CA MET A 6 2.59 -6.14 -12.83
C MET A 6 1.58 -7.11 -13.45
N PHE A 7 2.04 -8.28 -13.91
CA PHE A 7 1.16 -9.31 -14.46
C PHE A 7 0.22 -9.90 -13.38
N GLN A 8 0.72 -10.12 -12.16
CA GLN A 8 -0.11 -10.55 -11.03
C GLN A 8 -1.11 -9.48 -10.57
N ILE A 9 -0.71 -8.20 -10.58
CA ILE A 9 -1.66 -7.09 -10.30
C ILE A 9 -2.73 -7.03 -11.38
N GLY A 10 -2.38 -7.30 -12.64
CA GLY A 10 -3.32 -7.37 -13.75
C GLY A 10 -4.43 -8.41 -13.55
N GLN A 11 -4.11 -9.53 -12.90
CA GLN A 11 -5.08 -10.55 -12.51
C GLN A 11 -5.93 -10.15 -11.29
N MET A 12 -5.44 -9.23 -10.45
CA MET A 12 -6.16 -8.73 -9.27
C MET A 12 -6.93 -7.41 -9.52
N LEU A 13 -6.78 -6.79 -10.71
CA LEU A 13 -7.46 -5.56 -11.12
C LEU A 13 -9.00 -5.59 -10.98
N PRO A 14 -9.70 -6.68 -11.34
CA PRO A 14 -11.15 -6.76 -11.16
C PRO A 14 -11.57 -6.67 -9.69
N SER A 15 -10.76 -7.23 -8.78
CA SER A 15 -10.99 -7.17 -7.34
C SER A 15 -10.62 -5.80 -6.75
N PHE A 16 -9.63 -5.13 -7.34
CA PHE A 16 -9.20 -3.78 -6.97
C PHE A 16 -10.28 -2.71 -7.15
N MET A 17 -11.19 -2.88 -8.10
CA MET A 17 -12.32 -1.95 -8.31
C MET A 17 -13.26 -1.88 -7.10
N ASN A 18 -13.29 -2.92 -6.26
CA ASN A 18 -14.07 -2.96 -5.02
C ASN A 18 -13.23 -2.58 -3.79
N TRP A 19 -11.95 -2.25 -3.95
CA TRP A 19 -11.05 -1.90 -2.86
C TRP A 19 -10.72 -0.41 -2.88
N GLY A 20 -10.61 0.19 -1.70
CA GLY A 20 -10.06 1.53 -1.59
C GLY A 20 -8.54 1.51 -1.70
N ALA A 21 -8.02 2.13 -2.74
CA ALA A 21 -6.59 2.29 -2.92
C ALA A 21 -6.15 3.70 -2.51
N TYR A 22 -5.23 3.79 -1.56
CA TYR A 22 -4.62 5.04 -1.14
C TYR A 22 -3.10 4.89 -1.04
N LYS A 23 -2.38 6.00 -1.15
CA LYS A 23 -0.92 6.04 -1.06
C LYS A 23 -0.54 6.64 0.29
N THR A 24 0.19 5.87 1.10
CA THR A 24 0.74 6.35 2.37
C THR A 24 2.17 5.88 2.55
N THR A 25 2.92 6.56 3.40
CA THR A 25 4.28 6.17 3.78
C THR A 25 4.24 5.24 4.98
N VAL A 26 5.08 4.21 4.96
CA VAL A 26 5.30 3.36 6.13
C VAL A 26 6.01 4.19 7.21
N SER A 27 5.45 4.21 8.42
CA SER A 27 6.05 4.89 9.57
C SER A 27 7.31 4.15 10.07
N SER A 28 8.10 4.81 10.91
CA SER A 28 9.36 4.26 11.44
C SER A 28 9.20 2.94 12.20
N ASN A 29 8.01 2.67 12.75
CA ASN A 29 7.66 1.43 13.44
C ASN A 29 7.01 0.38 12.53
N GLY A 30 7.04 0.56 11.20
CA GLY A 30 6.46 -0.38 10.24
C GLY A 30 4.94 -0.33 10.13
N ARG A 31 4.28 0.67 10.74
CA ARG A 31 2.82 0.82 10.65
C ARG A 31 2.43 1.59 9.38
N ILE A 32 1.23 1.29 8.90
CA ILE A 32 0.59 1.96 7.77
C ILE A 32 -0.72 2.50 8.32
N SER A 33 -0.94 3.81 8.20
CA SER A 33 -2.17 4.45 8.67
C SER A 33 -3.08 4.73 7.47
N ILE A 34 -4.32 4.27 7.58
CA ILE A 34 -5.41 4.64 6.67
C ILE A 34 -5.87 6.04 7.10
N PRO A 35 -5.88 7.05 6.22
CA PRO A 35 -6.40 8.36 6.59
C PRO A 35 -7.91 8.31 6.82
N GLU A 36 -8.42 9.24 7.61
CA GLU A 36 -9.81 9.21 8.09
C GLU A 36 -10.83 9.29 6.95
N ALA A 37 -10.53 10.08 5.90
CA ALA A 37 -11.40 10.21 4.74
C ALA A 37 -11.59 8.86 4.02
N GLU A 38 -10.50 8.14 3.79
CA GLU A 38 -10.52 6.81 3.16
C GLU A 38 -11.15 5.77 4.06
N ARG A 39 -10.88 5.82 5.37
CA ARG A 39 -11.53 4.94 6.36
C ARG A 39 -13.04 5.10 6.30
N ASN A 40 -13.55 6.33 6.29
CA ASN A 40 -14.98 6.63 6.22
C ASN A 40 -15.58 6.27 4.86
N ALA A 41 -14.88 6.57 3.76
CA ALA A 41 -15.34 6.23 2.41
C ALA A 41 -15.42 4.72 2.17
N LEU A 42 -14.56 3.93 2.82
CA LEU A 42 -14.57 2.47 2.79
C LEU A 42 -15.49 1.85 3.84
N GLY A 43 -16.12 2.67 4.70
CA GLY A 43 -16.99 2.21 5.78
C GLY A 43 -16.28 1.38 6.84
N LEU A 44 -14.97 1.58 7.04
CA LEU A 44 -14.16 0.77 7.95
C LEU A 44 -14.30 1.23 9.41
N GLY A 45 -14.88 0.37 10.22
CA GLY A 45 -15.13 0.56 11.65
C GLY A 45 -14.11 -0.11 12.56
N GLU A 46 -14.32 0.04 13.87
CA GLU A 46 -13.64 -0.78 14.88
C GLU A 46 -14.26 -2.17 14.90
N GLY A 47 -13.44 -3.23 14.87
CA GLY A 47 -13.89 -4.62 14.84
C GLY A 47 -13.98 -5.25 13.44
N ASP A 48 -13.79 -4.47 12.38
CA ASP A 48 -13.84 -4.96 11.01
C ASP A 48 -12.59 -5.76 10.64
N LEU A 49 -12.80 -6.92 10.00
CA LEU A 49 -11.74 -7.71 9.42
C LEU A 49 -11.36 -7.14 8.05
N VAL A 50 -10.13 -6.63 7.94
CA VAL A 50 -9.62 -6.04 6.70
C VAL A 50 -8.51 -6.89 6.07
N GLN A 51 -8.52 -6.99 4.75
CA GLN A 51 -7.44 -7.60 3.99
C GLN A 51 -6.56 -6.51 3.37
N VAL A 52 -5.25 -6.56 3.62
CA VAL A 52 -4.30 -5.52 3.18
C VAL A 52 -3.36 -6.07 2.13
N ILE A 53 -3.24 -5.35 1.00
CA ILE A 53 -2.26 -5.64 -0.05
C ILE A 53 -1.32 -4.43 -0.19
N VAL A 54 -0.03 -4.67 0.01
CA VAL A 54 0.99 -3.62 -0.02
C VAL A 54 1.76 -3.70 -1.32
N LEU A 55 1.64 -2.65 -2.15
CA LEU A 55 2.44 -2.50 -3.36
C LEU A 55 3.53 -1.44 -3.16
N PRO A 56 4.82 -1.80 -3.25
CA PRO A 56 5.90 -0.83 -3.14
C PRO A 56 5.97 0.06 -4.38
N ILE A 57 5.57 1.33 -4.26
CA ILE A 57 5.62 2.33 -5.34
C ILE A 57 6.97 3.05 -5.46
N ALA A 58 7.68 3.21 -4.34
CA ALA A 58 9.01 3.79 -4.30
C ALA A 58 9.74 3.26 -3.06
N LYS A 59 10.94 2.71 -3.25
CA LYS A 59 11.87 2.45 -2.14
C LYS A 59 12.72 3.71 -1.99
N LYS A 60 12.69 4.38 -0.84
CA LYS A 60 13.78 5.31 -0.49
C LYS A 60 15.05 4.46 -0.47
N SER A 61 15.82 4.55 -1.55
CA SER A 61 17.12 3.91 -1.66
C SER A 61 17.97 4.37 -0.49
N LYS A 62 18.43 3.45 0.37
CA LYS A 62 19.58 3.68 1.25
C LYS A 62 20.83 3.77 0.38
N ASN A 63 20.98 4.85 -0.37
CA ASN A 63 22.24 5.16 -1.04
C ASN A 63 22.55 6.65 -0.85
N ARG A 64 22.78 7.02 0.41
CA ARG A 64 23.61 8.15 0.81
C ARG A 64 24.63 7.60 1.77
N GLU A 65 25.72 7.05 1.23
CA GLU A 65 27.02 6.94 1.89
C GLU A 65 28.02 6.41 0.84
N VAL A 66 28.48 7.29 -0.04
CA VAL A 66 29.84 7.18 -0.55
C VAL A 66 30.58 8.37 0.03
N LYS A 67 31.54 8.04 0.90
CA LYS A 67 32.38 8.95 1.66
C LYS A 67 33.18 9.87 0.73
N GLN A 68 33.47 11.06 1.26
CA GLN A 68 34.39 12.07 0.72
C GLN A 68 35.77 11.48 0.41
#